data_AF-A0A2S4V4B9-F1
#
_entry.id   AF-A0A2S4V4B9-F1
#
_cell.length_a   1.000
_cell.length_b   1.000
_cell.length_c   1.000
_cell.angle_alpha   90.00
_cell.angle_beta   90.00
_cell.angle_gamma   90.00
#
_symmetry.space_group_name_H-M   'P 1'
#
loop_
_entity.id
_entity.type
_entity.pdbx_description
1 polymer ?
#
loop_
_entity_poly.entity_id
_entity_poly.type
_entity_poly.pdbx_seq_one_letter_code
_entity_poly.pdbx_strand_id
1 'polypeptide(L)'
;MNTKRVPLFTDMSSERIDLIAKSHGSLSGIFGRTLNLLKVADTSPRAGIYHHLIKIAQEVQIQSEAPWLHVLLHLVSSITDTSKYPTQNDIKSWIINWNTLRMLAIDNFIRYARSLIDVNQL
;
A
#
# COMPACT_ATOMS: atom_id res chain seq x y z
N MET A 1 -19.07 38.40 -8.49
CA MET A 1 -18.99 36.95 -8.77
C MET A 1 -17.53 36.63 -9.05
N ASN A 2 -16.81 36.04 -8.08
CA ASN A 2 -15.37 35.87 -8.15
C ASN A 2 -15.04 34.40 -8.44
N THR A 3 -15.18 33.99 -9.71
CA THR A 3 -14.78 32.66 -10.17
C THR A 3 -13.26 32.63 -10.33
N LYS A 4 -12.54 32.48 -9.22
CA LYS A 4 -11.13 32.11 -9.26
C LYS A 4 -11.04 30.76 -9.97
N ARG A 5 -10.52 30.76 -11.20
CA ARG A 5 -10.20 29.52 -11.92
C ARG A 5 -9.11 28.80 -11.12
N VAL A 6 -9.48 27.69 -10.51
CA VAL A 6 -8.54 26.75 -9.90
C VAL A 6 -7.62 26.26 -11.03
N PRO A 7 -6.29 26.25 -10.87
CA PRO A 7 -5.42 25.73 -11.91
C PRO A 7 -5.79 24.26 -12.14
N LEU A 8 -6.23 23.96 -13.37
CA LEU A 8 -6.65 22.64 -13.84
C LEU A 8 -5.50 21.63 -14.00
N PHE A 9 -4.28 22.06 -13.67
CA PHE A 9 -3.09 21.24 -13.82
C PHE A 9 -2.68 20.76 -12.44
N THR A 10 -2.97 19.49 -12.15
CA THR A 10 -2.09 18.72 -11.29
C THR A 10 -0.70 18.79 -11.92
N ASP A 11 0.34 19.23 -11.20
CA ASP A 11 1.76 19.14 -11.63
C ASP A 11 2.22 17.68 -11.93
N MET A 12 1.32 16.71 -11.91
CA MET A 12 1.59 15.30 -12.17
C MET A 12 1.58 15.03 -13.67
N SER A 13 2.74 14.68 -14.22
CA SER A 13 2.86 14.23 -15.61
C SER A 13 2.10 12.92 -15.84
N SER A 14 1.67 12.68 -17.08
CA SER A 14 1.07 11.41 -17.50
C SER A 14 1.97 10.21 -17.19
N GLU A 15 3.29 10.39 -17.31
CA GLU A 15 4.29 9.40 -16.90
C GLU A 15 4.19 9.02 -15.42
N ARG A 16 4.00 10.02 -14.52
CA ARG A 16 3.82 9.74 -13.09
C ARG A 16 2.50 9.02 -12.80
N ILE A 17 1.43 9.36 -13.52
CA ILE A 17 0.15 8.65 -13.42
C ILE A 17 0.32 7.18 -13.83
N ASP A 18 1.02 6.93 -14.94
CA ASP A 18 1.29 5.58 -15.44
C ASP A 18 2.18 4.77 -14.47
N LEU A 19 3.19 5.40 -13.86
CA LEU A 19 4.00 4.78 -12.81
C LEU A 19 3.19 4.40 -11.57
N ILE A 20 2.27 5.27 -11.13
CA ILE A 20 1.33 4.96 -10.04
C ILE A 20 0.47 3.76 -10.44
N ALA A 21 -0.18 3.80 -11.61
CA ALA A 21 -1.04 2.72 -12.09
C ALA A 21 -0.29 1.37 -12.17
N LYS A 22 0.93 1.36 -12.73
CA LYS A 22 1.79 0.17 -12.80
C LYS A 22 2.17 -0.36 -11.42
N SER A 23 2.52 0.52 -10.49
CA SER A 23 2.82 0.13 -9.12
C SER A 23 1.61 -0.52 -8.43
N HIS A 24 0.40 0.04 -8.60
CA HIS A 24 -0.82 -0.57 -8.09
C HIS A 24 -1.11 -1.95 -8.71
N GLY A 25 -0.89 -2.11 -10.02
CA GLY A 25 -1.00 -3.41 -10.69
C GLY A 25 -0.02 -4.45 -10.15
N SER A 26 1.24 -4.06 -9.94
CA SER A 26 2.27 -4.88 -9.29
C SER A 26 1.85 -5.31 -7.88
N LEU A 27 1.31 -4.38 -7.10
CA LEU A 27 0.85 -4.63 -5.73
C LEU A 27 -0.30 -5.65 -5.67
N SER A 28 -1.24 -5.59 -6.61
CA SER A 28 -2.31 -6.60 -6.74
C SER A 28 -1.73 -8.00 -6.98
N GLY A 29 -0.73 -8.11 -7.85
CA GLY A 29 -0.02 -9.37 -8.10
C GLY A 29 0.72 -9.88 -6.85
N ILE A 30 1.35 -8.98 -6.09
CA ILE A 30 2.02 -9.32 -4.82
C ILE A 30 1.01 -9.84 -3.80
N PHE A 31 -0.15 -9.19 -3.63
CA PHE A 31 -1.19 -9.68 -2.72
C PHE A 31 -1.75 -11.04 -3.13
N GLY A 32 -1.97 -11.27 -4.42
CA GLY A 32 -2.38 -12.60 -4.92
C GLY A 32 -1.36 -13.68 -4.56
N ARG A 33 -0.06 -13.42 -4.75
CA ARG A 33 1.01 -14.34 -4.35
C ARG A 33 1.07 -14.54 -2.83
N THR A 34 0.87 -13.47 -2.05
CA THR A 34 0.79 -13.54 -0.58
C THR A 34 -0.31 -14.49 -0.13
N LEU A 35 -1.54 -14.33 -0.67
CA LEU A 35 -2.68 -15.17 -0.34
C LEU A 35 -2.43 -16.64 -0.68
N ASN A 36 -1.80 -16.91 -1.83
CA ASN A 36 -1.44 -18.27 -2.22
C ASN A 36 -0.43 -18.89 -1.25
N LEU A 37 0.61 -18.15 -0.84
CA LEU A 37 1.57 -18.66 0.16
C LEU A 37 0.93 -18.89 1.53
N LEU A 38 0.00 -18.03 1.96
CA LEU A 38 -0.72 -18.21 3.22
C LEU A 38 -1.58 -19.50 3.18
N LYS A 39 -2.26 -19.78 2.07
CA LYS A 39 -3.00 -21.05 1.90
C LYS A 39 -2.08 -22.28 1.96
N VAL A 40 -0.86 -22.17 1.42
CA VAL A 40 0.12 -23.26 1.50
C VAL A 40 0.67 -23.41 2.92
N ALA A 41 0.91 -22.31 3.62
CA ALA A 41 1.35 -22.32 5.02
C ALA A 41 0.32 -22.98 5.95
N ASP A 42 -0.97 -22.72 5.71
CA ASP A 42 -2.09 -23.27 6.48
C ASP A 42 -2.23 -24.80 6.29
N THR A 43 -1.99 -25.29 5.09
CA THR A 43 -2.16 -26.72 4.74
C THR A 43 -0.92 -27.58 4.98
N SER A 44 0.28 -26.99 4.83
CA SER A 44 1.55 -27.69 5.00
C SER A 44 2.62 -26.72 5.50
N PRO A 45 2.61 -26.37 6.80
CA PRO A 45 3.56 -25.41 7.36
C PRO A 45 5.00 -25.94 7.23
N ARG A 46 5.89 -25.10 6.67
CA ARG A 46 7.32 -25.39 6.50
C ARG A 46 8.13 -24.11 6.68
N ALA A 47 9.31 -24.21 7.30
CA ALA A 47 10.21 -23.07 7.49
C ALA A 47 10.49 -22.28 6.20
N GLY A 48 10.63 -22.99 5.07
CA GLY A 48 10.82 -22.37 3.75
C GLY A 48 9.68 -21.45 3.31
N ILE A 49 8.43 -21.73 3.69
CA ILE A 49 7.27 -20.91 3.33
C ILE A 49 7.31 -19.57 4.06
N TYR A 50 7.69 -19.56 5.34
CA TYR A 50 7.80 -18.32 6.12
C TYR A 50 8.90 -17.39 5.56
N HIS A 51 10.01 -17.93 5.05
CA HIS A 51 11.01 -17.14 4.34
C HIS A 51 10.44 -16.46 3.08
N HIS A 52 9.59 -17.16 2.32
CA HIS A 52 8.92 -16.58 1.15
C HIS A 52 7.90 -15.52 1.54
N LEU A 53 7.14 -15.75 2.62
CA LEU A 53 6.20 -14.77 3.17
C LEU A 53 6.91 -13.48 3.61
N ILE A 54 8.06 -13.57 4.27
CA ILE A 54 8.88 -12.40 4.64
C ILE A 54 9.31 -11.62 3.40
N LYS A 55 9.84 -12.29 2.37
CA LYS A 55 10.26 -11.64 1.12
C LYS A 55 9.10 -10.91 0.44
N ILE A 56 7.95 -11.56 0.36
CA ILE A 56 6.74 -10.94 -0.21
C ILE A 56 6.30 -9.72 0.59
N ALA A 57 6.33 -9.78 1.93
CA ALA A 57 5.99 -8.63 2.77
C ALA A 57 6.93 -7.44 2.56
N GLN A 58 8.22 -7.70 2.35
CA GLN A 58 9.21 -6.67 1.99
C GLN A 58 8.94 -6.10 0.58
N GLU A 59 8.54 -6.93 -0.38
CA GLU A 59 8.12 -6.46 -1.72
C GLU A 59 6.88 -5.55 -1.64
N VAL A 60 5.87 -5.91 -0.83
CA VAL A 60 4.69 -5.05 -0.57
C VAL A 60 5.14 -3.70 -0.04
N GLN A 61 6.06 -3.68 0.93
CA GLN A 61 6.56 -2.45 1.52
C GLN A 61 7.19 -1.55 0.46
N ILE A 62 8.20 -2.04 -0.26
CA ILE A 62 8.97 -1.28 -1.26
C ILE A 62 8.05 -0.73 -2.36
N GLN A 63 7.15 -1.55 -2.89
CA GLN A 63 6.27 -1.14 -3.99
C GLN A 63 5.21 -0.13 -3.55
N SER A 64 4.92 -0.06 -2.25
CA SER A 64 3.89 0.84 -1.72
C SER A 64 4.40 2.22 -1.32
N GLU A 65 5.67 2.42 -1.01
CA GLU A 65 6.13 3.68 -0.39
C GLU A 65 6.03 4.93 -1.29
N ALA A 66 6.47 4.86 -2.55
CA ALA A 66 6.51 6.03 -3.44
C ALA A 66 5.14 6.47 -4.01
N PRO A 67 4.23 5.56 -4.43
CA PRO A 67 2.97 5.96 -5.06
C PRO A 67 2.02 6.72 -4.12
N TRP A 68 1.94 6.34 -2.85
CA TRP A 68 0.94 6.92 -1.92
C TRP A 68 1.22 8.38 -1.58
N LEU A 69 2.50 8.77 -1.49
CA LEU A 69 2.87 10.18 -1.31
C LEU A 69 2.39 11.02 -2.49
N HIS A 70 2.55 10.51 -3.72
CA HIS A 70 2.10 11.19 -4.92
C HIS A 70 0.56 11.26 -5.03
N VAL A 71 -0.14 10.19 -4.63
CA VAL A 71 -1.61 10.19 -4.53
C VAL A 71 -2.06 11.29 -3.56
N LEU A 72 -1.45 11.38 -2.38
CA LEU A 72 -1.81 12.39 -1.37
C LEU A 72 -1.52 13.83 -1.85
N LEU A 73 -0.34 14.07 -2.42
CA LEU A 73 0.09 15.41 -2.81
C LEU A 73 -0.68 15.95 -4.01
N HIS A 74 -0.97 15.12 -5.01
CA HIS A 74 -1.50 15.60 -6.28
C HIS A 74 -2.94 15.17 -6.53
N LEU A 75 -3.29 13.90 -6.34
CA LEU A 75 -4.65 13.43 -6.65
C LEU A 75 -5.65 13.95 -5.61
N VAL A 76 -5.35 13.75 -4.33
CA VAL A 76 -6.26 14.17 -3.25
C VAL A 76 -6.38 15.68 -3.20
N SER A 77 -5.27 16.41 -3.34
CA SER A 77 -5.27 17.89 -3.35
C SER A 77 -6.08 18.50 -4.49
N SER A 78 -6.30 17.77 -5.59
CA SER A 78 -7.11 18.22 -6.72
C SER A 78 -8.60 17.89 -6.58
N ILE A 79 -8.99 17.10 -5.58
CA ILE A 79 -10.41 16.88 -5.26
C ILE A 79 -10.96 18.22 -4.76
N THR A 80 -11.97 18.73 -5.45
CA THR A 80 -12.69 19.93 -5.01
C THR A 80 -13.46 19.59 -3.75
N ASP A 81 -13.19 20.33 -2.67
CA ASP A 81 -13.83 20.06 -1.40
C ASP A 81 -15.32 20.39 -1.51
N THR A 82 -16.16 19.37 -1.27
CA THR A 82 -17.61 19.58 -1.16
C THR A 82 -17.95 19.63 0.32
N SER A 83 -18.97 20.38 0.71
CA SER A 83 -19.49 20.36 2.10
C SER A 83 -20.10 19.00 2.50
N LYS A 84 -20.04 18.00 1.62
CA LYS A 84 -20.57 16.65 1.81
C LYS A 84 -19.40 15.68 2.01
N TYR A 85 -19.62 14.73 2.90
CA TYR A 85 -18.69 13.65 3.17
C TYR A 85 -18.55 12.69 1.96
N PRO A 86 -17.32 12.19 1.66
CA PRO A 86 -16.06 12.55 2.30
C PRO A 86 -15.47 13.86 1.76
N THR A 87 -15.00 14.71 2.67
CA THR A 87 -14.20 15.90 2.35
C THR A 87 -12.78 15.51 1.93
N GLN A 88 -12.05 16.45 1.33
CA GLN A 88 -10.64 16.26 1.02
C GLN A 88 -9.83 15.90 2.28
N ASN A 89 -10.13 16.52 3.41
CA ASN A 89 -9.47 16.25 4.69
C ASN A 89 -9.78 14.85 5.23
N ASP A 90 -10.99 14.35 5.02
CA ASP A 90 -11.36 12.98 5.38
C ASP A 90 -10.53 11.97 4.59
N ILE A 91 -10.40 12.19 3.28
CA ILE A 91 -9.60 11.33 2.40
C ILE A 91 -8.12 11.37 2.78
N LYS A 92 -7.55 12.56 3.05
CA LYS A 92 -6.16 12.70 3.52
C LYS A 92 -5.94 11.93 4.82
N SER A 93 -6.82 12.12 5.79
CA SER A 93 -6.74 11.45 7.10
C SER A 93 -6.83 9.94 6.95
N TRP A 94 -7.74 9.46 6.11
CA TRP A 94 -7.90 8.03 5.82
C TRP A 94 -6.64 7.44 5.17
N ILE A 95 -6.05 8.10 4.16
CA ILE A 95 -4.82 7.62 3.50
C ILE A 95 -3.66 7.56 4.48
N ILE A 96 -3.47 8.60 5.30
CA ILE A 96 -2.41 8.64 6.31
C ILE A 96 -2.58 7.49 7.30
N ASN A 97 -3.78 7.34 7.88
CA ASN A 97 -4.06 6.28 8.83
C ASN A 97 -3.86 4.89 8.21
N TRP A 98 -4.36 4.68 6.99
CA TRP A 98 -4.18 3.42 6.27
C TRP A 98 -2.70 3.13 6.00
N ASN A 99 -1.90 4.13 5.63
CA ASN A 99 -0.46 3.97 5.42
C ASN A 99 0.27 3.55 6.71
N THR A 100 -0.04 4.19 7.84
CA THR A 100 0.49 3.81 9.15
C THR A 100 0.10 2.38 9.53
N LEU A 101 -1.19 2.03 9.41
CA LEU A 101 -1.68 0.69 9.72
C LEU A 101 -1.04 -0.36 8.82
N ARG A 102 -0.85 -0.07 7.53
CA ARG A 102 -0.15 -0.96 6.58
C ARG A 102 1.28 -1.23 7.03
N MET A 103 2.04 -0.18 7.36
CA MET A 103 3.43 -0.33 7.81
C MET A 103 3.51 -1.19 9.08
N LEU A 104 2.64 -0.93 10.05
CA LEU A 104 2.56 -1.74 11.28
C LEU A 104 2.19 -3.20 10.99
N ALA A 105 1.23 -3.43 10.09
CA ALA A 105 0.82 -4.78 9.72
C ALA A 105 1.96 -5.56 9.06
N ILE A 106 2.72 -4.93 8.15
CA ILE A 106 3.88 -5.55 7.50
C ILE A 106 4.96 -5.89 8.52
N ASP A 107 5.32 -4.95 9.41
CA ASP A 107 6.35 -5.18 10.43
C ASP A 107 5.96 -6.30 11.39
N ASN A 108 4.73 -6.27 11.92
CA ASN A 108 4.20 -7.33 12.78
C ASN A 108 4.18 -8.69 12.06
N PHE A 109 3.78 -8.71 10.79
CA PHE A 109 3.76 -9.93 9.99
C PHE A 109 5.16 -10.52 9.80
N ILE A 110 6.16 -9.69 9.46
CA ILE A 110 7.55 -10.12 9.31
C ILE A 110 8.10 -10.66 10.64
N ARG A 111 7.85 -9.96 11.76
CA ARG A 111 8.27 -10.40 13.10
C ARG A 111 7.68 -11.77 13.45
N TYR A 112 6.39 -11.96 13.21
CA TYR A 112 5.71 -13.22 13.49
C TYR A 112 6.21 -14.35 12.57
N ALA A 113 6.39 -14.09 11.28
CA ALA A 113 6.95 -15.08 10.36
C ALA A 113 8.37 -15.51 10.76
N ARG A 114 9.19 -14.59 11.29
CA ARG A 114 10.52 -14.91 11.84
C ARG A 114 10.43 -15.81 13.07
N SER A 115 9.56 -15.50 14.02
CA SER A 115 9.41 -16.34 15.22
C SER A 115 8.97 -17.77 14.88
N LEU A 116 8.19 -17.96 13.82
CA LEU A 116 7.81 -19.29 13.34
C LEU A 116 8.98 -20.05 12.68
N ILE A 117 9.98 -19.36 12.14
CA ILE A 117 11.19 -20.02 11.63
C ILE A 117 12.00 -20.55 12.81
N ASP A 118 12.21 -19.71 13.83
CA ASP A 118 13.03 -20.05 15.01
C ASP A 118 12.46 -21.24 15.79
N VAL A 119 11.12 -21.34 15.89
CA VAL A 119 10.43 -22.47 16.54
C VAL A 119 10.58 -23.78 15.75
N ASN A 120 10.66 -23.73 14.42
CA ASN A 120 10.72 -24.91 13.55
C ASN A 120 12.16 -25.38 13.24
N GLN A 121 13.18 -24.83 13.91
CA GLN A 121 14.57 -25.31 13.85
C GLN A 121 15.00 -26.14 15.07
N LEU A 122 14.08 -26.40 16.01
CA LEU A 122 14.21 -27.34 17.13
C LEU A 122 13.51 -28.67 16.78
#